data_AF-A0A813THM6-F1
#
_entry.id   AF-A0A813THM6-F1
#
_cell.length_a   1.000
_cell.length_b   1.000
_cell.length_c   1.000
_cell.angle_alpha   90.00
_cell.angle_beta   90.00
_cell.angle_gamma   90.00
#
_symmetry.space_group_name_H-M   'P 1'
#
loop_
_entity.id
_entity.type
_entity.pdbx_description
1 polymer ?
#
loop_
_entity_poly.entity_id
_entity_poly.type
_entity_poly.pdbx_seq_one_letter_code
_entity_poly.pdbx_strand_id
1 'polypeptide(L)'
;MIFRNHGLLTCGSSVGIAYYHALTLCAAAEIQSHACSMAMNKDNLLIPEDEYIKRSMDIAKHFTNNSSADLEFAAAMRELDYDQDHSTYPDYRN
;
A
#
# COMPACT_ATOMS: atom_id res chain seq x y z
N MET A 1 3.20 5.93 -10.08
CA MET A 1 4.27 6.02 -11.09
C MET A 1 5.58 5.53 -10.47
N ILE A 2 6.38 4.75 -11.21
CA ILE A 2 7.70 4.29 -10.75
C ILE A 2 8.76 5.01 -11.58
N PHE A 3 9.59 5.81 -10.91
CA PHE A 3 10.73 6.47 -11.52
C PHE A 3 11.94 5.54 -11.41
N ARG A 4 12.36 4.97 -12.54
CA ARG A 4 13.51 4.06 -12.59
C ARG A 4 14.73 4.69 -11.95
N ASN A 5 15.38 3.95 -11.05
CA ASN A 5 16.57 4.37 -10.31
C ASN A 5 16.37 5.60 -9.40
N HIS A 6 15.12 5.92 -9.04
CA HIS A 6 14.83 7.08 -8.21
C HIS A 6 13.85 6.76 -7.08
N GLY A 7 12.64 6.32 -7.41
CA GLY A 7 11.62 6.06 -6.39
C GLY A 7 10.22 5.94 -6.97
N LEU A 8 9.23 6.21 -6.13
CA LEU A 8 7.81 6.10 -6.45
C LEU A 8 7.11 7.43 -6.23
N LEU A 9 6.06 7.66 -7.02
CA LEU A 9 5.14 8.77 -6.86
C LEU A 9 3.71 8.23 -6.95
N THR A 10 2.93 8.49 -5.91
CA THR A 10 1.52 8.16 -5.83
C THR A 10 0.69 9.44 -5.73
N CYS A 11 -0.55 9.34 -6.18
CA CYS A 11 -1.49 10.45 -6.20
C CYS A 11 -2.89 9.91 -5.96
N GLY A 12 -3.75 10.72 -5.36
CA GLY A 12 -5.13 10.36 -5.02
C GLY A 12 -5.98 11.60 -4.91
N SER A 13 -7.31 11.44 -4.90
CA SER A 13 -8.24 12.57 -4.70
C SER A 13 -8.24 13.11 -3.27
N SER A 14 -7.61 12.39 -2.33
CA SER A 14 -7.36 12.82 -0.95
C SER A 14 -5.97 12.38 -0.51
N VAL A 15 -5.48 12.96 0.60
CA VAL A 15 -4.22 12.54 1.24
C VAL A 15 -4.27 11.07 1.64
N GLY A 16 -5.40 10.62 2.21
CA GLY A 16 -5.59 9.21 2.59
C GLY A 16 -5.43 8.25 1.42
N ILE A 17 -6.03 8.57 0.26
CA ILE A 17 -5.91 7.73 -0.95
C ILE A 17 -4.48 7.70 -1.47
N ALA A 18 -3.80 8.85 -1.52
CA ALA A 18 -2.40 8.92 -1.95
C ALA A 18 -1.47 8.11 -1.02
N TYR A 19 -1.70 8.20 0.29
CA TYR A 19 -1.01 7.42 1.31
C TYR A 19 -1.27 5.92 1.15
N TYR A 20 -2.53 5.51 1.00
CA TYR A 20 -2.90 4.11 0.80
C TYR A 20 -2.22 3.51 -0.44
N HIS A 21 -2.22 4.24 -1.56
CA HIS A 21 -1.49 3.81 -2.76
C HIS A 21 0.01 3.67 -2.53
N ALA A 22 0.62 4.58 -1.77
CA ALA A 22 2.04 4.48 -1.41
C ALA A 22 2.30 3.24 -0.56
N LEU A 23 1.52 3.05 0.50
CA LEU A 23 1.62 1.94 1.43
C LEU A 23 1.50 0.58 0.71
N THR A 24 0.46 0.41 -0.12
CA THR A 24 0.25 -0.82 -0.89
C THR A 24 1.37 -1.07 -1.89
N LEU A 25 1.87 -0.03 -2.57
CA LEU A 25 2.95 -0.17 -3.55
C LEU A 25 4.27 -0.56 -2.88
N CYS A 26 4.59 0.02 -1.72
CA CYS A 26 5.76 -0.36 -0.93
C CYS A 26 5.68 -1.83 -0.49
N ALA A 27 4.56 -2.24 0.10
CA ALA A 27 4.35 -3.63 0.52
C ALA A 27 4.46 -4.61 -0.67
N ALA A 28 3.88 -4.27 -1.82
CA ALA A 28 3.99 -5.08 -3.04
C ALA A 28 5.45 -5.17 -3.54
N ALA A 29 6.21 -4.08 -3.47
CA ALA A 29 7.61 -4.06 -3.86
C ALA A 29 8.49 -4.91 -2.92
N GLU A 30 8.23 -4.88 -1.61
CA GLU A 30 8.90 -5.74 -0.62
C GLU A 30 8.62 -7.22 -0.89
N ILE A 31 7.35 -7.59 -1.10
CA ILE A 31 6.95 -8.95 -1.46
C ILE A 31 7.65 -9.39 -2.75
N GLN A 32 7.64 -8.55 -3.78
CA GLN A 32 8.28 -8.85 -5.06
C GLN A 32 9.79 -9.04 -4.89
N SER A 33 10.46 -8.15 -4.15
CA SER A 33 11.90 -8.24 -3.89
C SER A 33 12.26 -9.54 -3.17
N HIS A 34 11.49 -9.91 -2.15
CA HIS A 34 11.70 -11.15 -1.41
C HIS A 34 11.41 -12.39 -2.25
N ALA A 35 10.29 -12.41 -2.99
CA ALA A 35 9.95 -13.54 -3.86
C ALA A 35 10.99 -13.75 -4.97
N CYS A 36 11.46 -12.66 -5.60
CA CYS A 36 12.46 -12.73 -6.66
C CYS A 36 13.84 -13.18 -6.15
N SER A 37 14.21 -12.82 -4.91
CA SER A 37 15.50 -13.26 -4.35
C SER A 37 15.52 -14.74 -3.96
N MET A 38 14.34 -15.31 -3.65
CA MET A 38 14.17 -16.73 -3.36
C MET A 38 13.95 -17.58 -4.62
N ALA A 39 13.62 -16.95 -5.74
CA ALA A 39 13.43 -17.64 -7.00
C ALA A 39 14.78 -17.91 -7.69
N MET A 40 15.04 -19.17 -8.04
CA MET A 40 16.23 -19.57 -8.80
C MET A 40 16.26 -18.95 -10.20
N ASN A 41 15.09 -18.77 -10.81
CA ASN A 41 14.87 -18.03 -12.06
C ASN A 41 13.44 -17.45 -12.05
N LYS A 42 13.14 -16.57 -13.01
CA LYS A 42 11.81 -15.93 -13.11
C LYS A 42 10.69 -16.95 -13.36
N ASP A 43 11.01 -18.07 -14.00
CA ASP A 43 10.07 -19.14 -14.31
C ASP A 43 9.66 -19.94 -13.06
N ASN A 44 10.43 -19.82 -11.97
CA ASN A 44 10.12 -20.42 -10.68
C ASN A 44 9.12 -19.59 -9.86
N LEU A 45 8.71 -18.42 -10.35
CA LEU A 45 7.66 -17.61 -9.74
C LEU A 45 6.29 -18.10 -10.22
N LEU A 46 5.44 -18.49 -9.29
CA LEU A 46 4.04 -18.79 -9.56
C LEU A 46 3.28 -17.49 -9.76
N ILE A 47 3.10 -17.11 -11.02
CA ILE A 47 2.23 -16.00 -11.40
C ILE A 47 0.83 -16.56 -11.67
N PRO A 48 -0.21 -16.12 -10.93
CA PRO A 48 -1.58 -16.55 -11.18
C PRO A 48 -2.03 -16.22 -12.61
N GLU A 49 -2.96 -16.99 -13.15
CA GLU A 49 -3.54 -16.72 -14.46
C GLU A 49 -4.29 -15.37 -14.48
N ASP A 50 -4.32 -14.72 -15.65
CA ASP A 50 -4.92 -13.40 -15.84
C ASP A 50 -6.36 -13.28 -15.36
N GLU A 51 -7.14 -14.37 -15.43
CA GLU A 51 -8.51 -14.42 -14.94
C GLU A 51 -8.58 -14.12 -13.44
N TYR A 52 -7.74 -14.78 -12.64
CA TYR A 52 -7.69 -14.59 -11.19
C TYR A 52 -7.17 -13.20 -10.82
N ILE A 53 -6.24 -12.66 -11.59
CA ILE A 53 -5.73 -11.29 -11.40
C ILE A 53 -6.86 -10.28 -11.62
N LYS A 54 -7.59 -10.39 -12.73
CA LYS A 54 -8.73 -9.50 -13.03
C LYS A 54 -9.82 -9.61 -11.97
N ARG A 55 -10.19 -10.83 -11.60
CA ARG A 55 -11.18 -11.08 -10.56
C ARG A 55 -10.77 -10.48 -9.22
N SER A 56 -9.49 -10.60 -8.85
CA SER A 56 -8.96 -9.99 -7.61
C SER A 56 -9.02 -8.47 -7.65
N MET A 57 -8.70 -7.87 -8.80
CA MET A 57 -8.79 -6.41 -8.98
C MET A 57 -10.24 -5.91 -8.90
N ASP A 58 -11.20 -6.66 -9.44
CA ASP A 58 -12.61 -6.31 -9.37
C ASP A 58 -13.15 -6.45 -7.94
N ILE A 59 -12.76 -7.52 -7.22
CA ILE A 59 -13.06 -7.66 -5.80
C ILE A 59 -12.46 -6.48 -5.02
N ALA A 60 -11.19 -6.15 -5.23
CA ALA A 60 -10.50 -5.07 -4.51
C ALA A 60 -11.19 -3.70 -4.71
N LYS A 61 -11.69 -3.41 -5.91
CA LYS A 61 -12.44 -2.17 -6.19
C LYS A 61 -13.79 -2.10 -5.47
N HIS A 62 -14.39 -3.24 -5.15
CA HIS A 62 -15.76 -3.33 -4.63
C HIS A 62 -15.83 -3.92 -3.20
N PHE A 63 -14.70 -4.22 -2.58
CA PHE A 63 -14.64 -5.06 -1.38
C PHE A 63 -15.39 -4.46 -0.18
N THR A 64 -15.26 -3.15 0.06
CA THR A 64 -15.78 -2.53 1.29
C THR A 64 -17.05 -1.70 1.10
N ASN A 65 -17.59 -1.53 -0.12
CA ASN A 65 -18.65 -0.55 -0.44
C ASN A 65 -18.40 0.90 0.07
N ASN A 66 -17.25 1.13 0.68
CA ASN A 66 -16.71 2.39 1.18
C ASN A 66 -15.47 2.71 0.35
N SER A 67 -15.05 3.97 0.31
CA SER A 67 -13.74 4.35 -0.21
C SER A 67 -12.66 3.60 0.56
N SER A 68 -11.99 2.65 -0.10
CA SER A 68 -10.68 2.18 0.34
C SER A 68 -9.78 3.39 0.60
N ALA A 69 -8.95 3.33 1.65
CA ALA A 69 -8.01 4.34 2.13
C ALA A 69 -8.44 5.15 3.37
N ASP A 70 -9.73 5.38 3.60
CA ASP A 70 -10.14 6.25 4.73
C ASP A 70 -9.90 5.57 6.08
N LEU A 71 -10.25 4.28 6.19
CA LEU A 71 -10.06 3.51 7.42
C LEU A 71 -8.58 3.19 7.65
N GLU A 72 -7.85 2.90 6.58
CA GLU A 72 -6.43 2.60 6.60
C GLU A 72 -5.62 3.83 7.01
N PHE A 73 -5.94 5.00 6.44
CA PHE A 73 -5.30 6.24 6.85
C PHE A 73 -5.64 6.58 8.30
N ALA A 74 -6.91 6.47 8.72
CA ALA A 74 -7.27 6.69 10.11
C ALA A 74 -6.57 5.72 11.08
N ALA A 75 -6.31 4.47 10.67
CA ALA A 75 -5.52 3.52 11.44
C ALA A 75 -4.06 3.96 11.57
N ALA A 76 -3.43 4.36 10.47
CA ALA A 76 -2.06 4.88 10.47
C ALA A 76 -1.93 6.14 11.34
N MET A 77 -2.93 7.04 11.33
CA MET A 77 -2.92 8.21 12.20
C MET A 77 -3.05 7.85 13.69
N ARG A 78 -3.79 6.79 14.04
CA ARG A 78 -3.88 6.29 15.43
C ARG A 78 -2.57 5.66 15.89
N GLU A 79 -1.87 4.96 15.00
CA GLU A 79 -0.53 4.42 15.27
C GLU A 79 0.47 5.56 15.50
N LEU A 80 0.44 6.58 14.62
CA LEU A 80 1.27 7.77 14.78
C LEU A 80 0.97 8.55 16.07
N ASP A 81 -0.31 8.62 16.47
CA ASP A 81 -0.71 9.22 17.76
C ASP A 81 -0.17 8.43 18.96
N TYR A 82 -0.06 7.11 18.85
CA TYR A 82 0.45 6.25 19.91
C TYR A 82 1.98 6.37 20.07
N ASP A 83 2.71 6.52 18.97
CA ASP A 83 4.17 6.60 18.95
C ASP A 83 4.73 7.91 19.51
N GLN A 84 3.88 8.94 19.68
CA GLN A 84 4.30 10.17 20.34
C GLN A 84 4.27 10.04 21.86
N ASP A 85 5.27 10.64 22.50
CA ASP A 85 5.57 10.58 23.94
C ASP A 85 4.48 11.27 24.77
N HIS A 86 3.31 10.63 24.86
CA HIS A 86 2.11 10.90 25.68
C HIS A 86 1.68 12.36 25.86
N SER A 87 2.12 13.26 24.97
CA SER A 87 1.67 14.64 24.87
C SER A 87 0.16 14.65 24.61
N THR A 88 -0.56 15.57 25.26
CA THR A 88 -2.01 15.71 25.11
C THR A 88 -2.42 16.06 23.67
N TYR A 89 -1.48 16.59 22.86
CA TYR A 89 -1.67 16.92 21.45
C TYR A 89 -0.48 16.45 20.61
N PRO A 90 -0.73 15.75 19.49
CA PRO A 90 0.36 15.35 18.62
C PRO A 90 1.01 16.54 17.92
N ASP A 91 2.34 16.61 17.90
CA ASP A 91 3.10 17.74 17.34
C ASP A 91 2.79 18.01 15.86
N TYR A 92 2.51 16.95 15.09
CA TYR A 92 2.24 17.05 13.65
C TYR A 92 0.86 17.67 13.32
N ARG A 93 0.03 17.93 14.35
CA ARG A 93 -1.29 18.56 14.21
C ARG A 93 -1.30 20.07 14.50
N ASN A 94 -0.20 20.62 15.02
CA ASN A 94 -0.03 22.05 15.30
C ASN A 94 0.51 22.81 14.09
#